data_AF-A0A8P4GUA9-F1
#
_entry.id   AF-A0A8P4GUA9-F1
#
_cell.length_a   1.000
_cell.length_b   1.000
_cell.length_c   1.000
_cell.angle_alpha   90.00
_cell.angle_beta   90.00
_cell.angle_gamma   90.00
#
_symmetry.space_group_name_H-M   'P 1'
#
loop_
_entity.id
_entity.type
_entity.pdbx_description
1 polymer ?
#
loop_
_entity_poly.entity_id
_entity_poly.type
_entity_poly.pdbx_seq_one_letter_code
_entity_poly.pdbx_strand_id
1 'polypeptide(L)'
;MLSEGGSFMKGVVLGGLFCLVLSLLGSFSPGTESRTEDHHHHHVKAPSDDELQRLSDTRVQELSNQVRVSCIIMVQPKILVYWATAVDTWSKHCDKAVFYTSESSKALDAVDLNEKDDWARLRKALKHAYENAGDLRWFFVAQPTTFAIIENLKYLVLTKDPSEPFYLGNAMKSGELEYVLYDSGIVLSYEALKRLVHVFQDEDKCPERGRALWKLSEDKQLAVCLKYTGVYAENGEDAHGKGLFNSKSVDSLITDSMRDNPTNVVEGCCSNMAVTFNGMSPNQMQVMMYGVYRLRPYGHDFHDSLMFHPPEGSDND
;
A
#
# COMPACT_ATOMS: atom_id res chain seq x y z
N MET A 1 62.33 28.43 25.03
CA MET A 1 61.47 27.47 24.31
C MET A 1 60.15 27.30 25.05
N LEU A 2 59.22 28.25 24.95
CA LEU A 2 57.89 28.17 25.56
C LEU A 2 56.89 29.04 24.76
N SER A 3 56.64 28.68 23.49
CA SER A 3 55.63 29.38 22.68
C SER A 3 54.79 28.45 21.78
N GLU A 4 55.17 27.19 21.58
CA GLU A 4 54.44 26.30 20.66
C GLU A 4 53.30 25.49 21.31
N GLY A 5 53.24 25.38 22.64
CA GLY A 5 52.20 24.60 23.34
C GLY A 5 50.81 25.24 23.34
N GLY A 6 50.72 26.56 23.14
CA GLY A 6 49.45 27.29 23.22
C GLY A 6 48.53 27.06 22.01
N SER A 7 49.10 26.85 20.82
CA SER A 7 48.34 26.63 19.59
C SER A 7 47.75 25.22 19.54
N PHE A 8 48.55 24.21 19.95
CA PHE A 8 48.12 22.82 20.00
C PHE A 8 46.96 22.61 21.00
N MET A 9 47.08 23.17 22.21
CA MET A 9 46.01 23.11 23.22
C MET A 9 44.71 23.76 22.75
N LYS A 10 44.78 24.88 22.02
CA LYS A 10 43.59 25.52 21.42
C LYS A 10 42.95 24.63 20.36
N GLY A 11 43.75 23.96 19.53
CA GLY A 11 43.27 22.99 18.53
C GLY A 11 42.55 21.79 19.16
N VAL A 12 43.08 21.24 20.24
CA VAL A 12 42.45 20.12 20.97
C VAL A 12 41.12 20.54 21.60
N VAL A 13 41.06 21.74 22.19
CA VAL A 13 39.81 22.27 22.79
C VAL A 13 38.74 22.54 21.73
N LEU A 14 39.11 23.13 20.58
CA LEU A 14 38.19 23.37 19.46
C LEU A 14 37.69 22.06 18.84
N GLY A 15 38.58 21.07 18.65
CA GLY A 15 38.20 19.75 18.14
C GLY A 15 37.29 18.99 19.10
N GLY A 16 37.56 19.06 20.41
CA GLY A 16 36.71 18.46 21.45
C GLY A 16 35.31 19.10 21.52
N LEU A 17 35.23 20.42 21.45
CA LEU A 17 33.96 21.16 21.36
C LEU A 17 33.17 20.79 20.10
N PHE A 18 33.84 20.67 18.95
CA PHE A 18 33.20 20.28 17.70
C PHE A 18 32.65 18.85 17.74
N CYS A 19 33.40 17.90 18.31
CA CYS A 19 32.93 16.52 18.51
C CYS A 19 31.76 16.43 19.49
N LEU A 20 31.76 17.23 20.56
CA LEU A 20 30.64 17.30 21.51
C LEU A 20 29.39 17.89 20.88
N VAL A 21 29.53 18.91 20.03
CA VAL A 21 28.40 19.48 19.28
C VAL A 21 27.85 18.48 18.27
N LEU A 22 28.71 17.75 17.54
CA LEU A 22 28.27 16.70 16.61
C LEU A 22 27.63 15.50 17.32
N SER A 23 28.10 15.11 18.50
CA SER A 23 27.46 14.03 19.28
C SER A 23 26.14 14.48 19.92
N LEU A 24 26.02 15.75 20.33
CA LEU A 24 24.76 16.36 20.75
C LEU A 24 23.77 16.49 19.59
N LEU A 25 24.23 16.84 18.37
CA LEU A 25 23.38 16.88 17.18
C LEU A 25 23.02 15.48 16.66
N GLY A 26 23.90 14.49 16.79
CA GLY A 26 23.66 13.11 16.42
C GLY A 26 22.79 12.33 17.40
N SER A 27 22.58 12.85 18.62
CA SER A 27 21.61 12.31 19.60
C SER A 27 20.22 12.91 19.46
N PHE A 28 20.05 13.95 18.62
CA PHE A 28 18.76 14.30 18.05
C PHE A 28 18.52 13.49 16.78
N SER A 29 18.31 12.18 16.92
CA SER A 29 17.37 11.52 16.01
C SER A 29 16.00 12.07 16.40
N PRO A 30 15.28 12.80 15.54
CA PRO A 30 13.86 12.94 15.74
C PRO A 30 13.31 11.52 15.58
N GLY A 31 13.11 10.84 16.71
CA GLY A 31 12.22 9.70 16.73
C GLY A 31 10.93 10.22 16.12
N THR A 32 10.54 9.67 14.98
CA THR A 32 9.17 9.73 14.50
C THR A 32 8.33 9.00 15.55
N GLU A 33 8.07 9.69 16.66
CA GLU A 33 6.85 9.50 17.41
C GLU A 33 5.74 9.73 16.39
N SER A 34 5.03 8.66 16.10
CA SER A 34 3.69 8.68 15.53
C SER A 34 2.77 9.41 16.51
N ARG A 35 2.95 10.72 16.60
CA ARG A 35 1.89 11.61 17.04
C ARG A 35 0.83 11.51 15.96
N THR A 36 -0.34 11.04 16.34
CA THR A 36 -1.59 11.30 15.63
C THR A 36 -1.81 12.81 15.62
N GLU A 37 -1.07 13.51 14.75
CA GLU A 37 -1.52 14.81 14.27
C GLU A 37 -2.84 14.52 13.54
N ASP A 38 -3.89 15.16 14.03
CA ASP A 38 -5.24 15.13 13.50
C ASP A 38 -5.22 15.81 12.12
N HIS A 39 -4.64 15.10 11.15
CA HIS A 39 -4.54 15.56 9.78
C HIS A 39 -5.91 15.33 9.15
N HIS A 40 -6.53 16.42 8.71
CA HIS A 40 -7.75 16.39 7.91
C HIS A 40 -7.46 15.69 6.56
N HIS A 41 -7.60 14.37 6.55
CA HIS A 41 -7.60 13.58 5.33
C HIS A 41 -9.04 13.39 4.85
N HIS A 42 -9.20 13.13 3.55
CA HIS A 42 -10.45 12.56 3.07
C HIS A 42 -10.46 11.08 3.46
N HIS A 43 -11.53 10.61 4.09
CA HIS A 43 -11.62 9.23 4.59
C HIS A 43 -12.62 8.44 3.73
N VAL A 44 -12.23 7.22 3.37
CA VAL A 44 -13.15 6.23 2.80
C VAL A 44 -13.54 5.26 3.88
N LYS A 45 -14.84 5.13 4.07
CA LYS A 45 -15.46 4.08 4.86
C LYS A 45 -16.25 3.20 3.92
N ALA A 46 -16.21 1.90 4.19
CA ALA A 46 -17.09 0.97 3.51
C ALA A 46 -18.55 1.25 3.88
N PRO A 47 -19.53 0.85 3.05
CA PRO A 47 -20.94 0.90 3.41
C PRO A 47 -21.20 0.21 4.75
N SER A 48 -22.14 0.71 5.53
CA SER A 48 -22.66 0.01 6.70
C SER A 48 -23.67 -1.07 6.30
N ASP A 49 -23.86 -2.09 7.16
CA ASP A 49 -24.90 -3.10 6.93
C ASP A 49 -26.29 -2.48 6.80
N ASP A 50 -26.60 -1.44 7.57
CA ASP A 50 -27.85 -0.69 7.47
C ASP A 50 -28.03 -0.02 6.10
N GLU A 51 -26.94 0.45 5.48
CA GLU A 51 -26.96 1.01 4.13
C GLU A 51 -27.16 -0.07 3.07
N LEU A 52 -26.54 -1.24 3.25
CA LEU A 52 -26.70 -2.37 2.34
C LEU A 52 -28.09 -2.98 2.42
N GLN A 53 -28.67 -3.12 3.62
CA GLN A 53 -30.04 -3.60 3.82
C GLN A 53 -31.10 -2.67 3.20
N ARG A 54 -30.77 -1.40 2.95
CA ARG A 54 -31.65 -0.48 2.22
C ARG A 54 -31.62 -0.71 0.70
N LEU A 55 -30.63 -1.42 0.20
CA LEU A 55 -30.54 -1.81 -1.20
C LEU A 55 -31.27 -3.15 -1.39
N SER A 56 -31.94 -3.31 -2.53
CA SER A 56 -32.49 -4.62 -2.93
C SER A 56 -31.35 -5.61 -3.22
N ASP A 57 -31.54 -6.89 -2.96
CA ASP A 57 -30.57 -7.96 -3.27
C ASP A 57 -30.04 -7.89 -4.71
N THR A 58 -30.92 -7.61 -5.69
CA THR A 58 -30.53 -7.44 -7.10
C THR A 58 -29.55 -6.29 -7.29
N ARG A 59 -29.74 -5.18 -6.56
CA ARG A 59 -28.88 -4.01 -6.65
C ARG A 59 -27.53 -4.26 -5.98
N VAL A 60 -27.51 -4.95 -4.85
CA VAL A 60 -26.27 -5.36 -4.18
C VAL A 60 -25.46 -6.29 -5.10
N GLN A 61 -26.13 -7.25 -5.75
CA GLN A 61 -25.48 -8.16 -6.70
C GLN A 61 -24.97 -7.44 -7.94
N GLU A 62 -25.73 -6.47 -8.48
CA GLU A 62 -25.27 -5.62 -9.58
C GLU A 62 -24.01 -4.83 -9.22
N LEU A 63 -24.00 -4.19 -8.05
CA LEU A 63 -22.84 -3.42 -7.57
C LEU A 63 -21.63 -4.34 -7.39
N SER A 64 -21.82 -5.48 -6.74
CA SER A 64 -20.75 -6.47 -6.53
C SER A 64 -20.13 -6.92 -7.85
N ASN A 65 -20.95 -7.21 -8.87
CA ASN A 65 -20.49 -7.61 -10.20
C ASN A 65 -19.77 -6.47 -10.95
N GLN A 66 -20.04 -5.21 -10.63
CA GLN A 66 -19.38 -4.05 -11.24
C GLN A 66 -18.01 -3.76 -10.63
N VAL A 67 -17.75 -4.20 -9.39
CA VAL A 67 -16.46 -4.00 -8.73
C VAL A 67 -15.44 -5.02 -9.24
N ARG A 68 -14.69 -4.61 -10.26
CA ARG A 68 -13.65 -5.41 -10.92
C ARG A 68 -12.25 -4.85 -10.64
N VAL A 69 -11.44 -5.61 -9.91
CA VAL A 69 -10.13 -5.24 -9.38
C VAL A 69 -8.99 -5.87 -10.20
N SER A 70 -8.13 -5.02 -10.75
CA SER A 70 -6.86 -5.40 -11.35
C SER A 70 -5.74 -5.28 -10.31
N CYS A 71 -5.09 -6.38 -9.97
CA CYS A 71 -3.91 -6.39 -9.12
C CYS A 71 -2.64 -6.25 -9.95
N ILE A 72 -1.87 -5.19 -9.68
CA ILE A 72 -0.61 -4.80 -10.33
C ILE A 72 0.49 -5.11 -9.33
N ILE A 73 1.14 -6.27 -9.48
CA ILE A 73 2.08 -6.79 -8.49
C ILE A 73 3.51 -6.63 -9.01
N MET A 74 4.29 -5.77 -8.36
CA MET A 74 5.66 -5.46 -8.79
C MET A 74 6.64 -6.48 -8.21
N VAL A 75 7.17 -7.39 -9.02
CA VAL A 75 8.03 -8.52 -8.60
C VAL A 75 9.46 -8.38 -9.14
N GLN A 76 10.39 -9.16 -8.57
CA GLN A 76 11.75 -9.29 -9.09
C GLN A 76 12.26 -10.73 -8.93
N PRO A 77 13.11 -11.23 -9.84
CA PRO A 77 13.65 -12.60 -9.77
C PRO A 77 14.44 -12.88 -8.49
N LYS A 78 15.07 -11.87 -7.90
CA LYS A 78 15.84 -12.00 -6.65
C LYS A 78 15.00 -12.50 -5.47
N ILE A 79 13.69 -12.28 -5.51
CA ILE A 79 12.72 -12.66 -4.46
C ILE A 79 11.68 -13.65 -5.00
N LEU A 80 12.12 -14.63 -5.80
CA LEU A 80 11.25 -15.60 -6.48
C LEU A 80 10.26 -16.31 -5.55
N VAL A 81 10.65 -16.60 -4.31
CA VAL A 81 9.78 -17.29 -3.32
C VAL A 81 8.58 -16.41 -2.93
N TYR A 82 8.79 -15.10 -2.75
CA TYR A 82 7.69 -14.16 -2.46
C TYR A 82 6.74 -14.06 -3.65
N TRP A 83 7.31 -13.97 -4.86
CA TRP A 83 6.51 -13.97 -6.09
C TRP A 83 5.69 -15.27 -6.24
N ALA A 84 6.29 -16.45 -6.10
CA ALA A 84 5.58 -17.72 -6.14
C ALA A 84 4.46 -17.79 -5.09
N THR A 85 4.71 -17.26 -3.90
CA THR A 85 3.72 -17.25 -2.81
C THR A 85 2.56 -16.30 -3.11
N ALA A 86 2.84 -15.11 -3.65
CA ALA A 86 1.77 -14.20 -4.07
C ALA A 86 0.90 -14.83 -5.16
N VAL A 87 1.51 -15.48 -6.16
CA VAL A 87 0.81 -16.27 -7.20
C VAL A 87 -0.07 -17.36 -6.59
N ASP A 88 0.42 -18.06 -5.57
CA ASP A 88 -0.29 -19.19 -4.98
C ASP A 88 -1.33 -18.81 -3.92
N THR A 89 -1.35 -17.56 -3.44
CA THR A 89 -2.24 -17.13 -2.33
C THR A 89 -3.27 -16.09 -2.78
N TRP A 90 -3.23 -14.89 -2.20
CA TRP A 90 -4.28 -13.87 -2.31
C TRP A 90 -4.48 -13.33 -3.72
N SER A 91 -3.46 -13.40 -4.60
CA SER A 91 -3.60 -12.83 -5.95
C SER A 91 -4.64 -13.57 -6.80
N LYS A 92 -4.97 -14.83 -6.46
CA LYS A 92 -6.04 -15.58 -7.13
C LYS A 92 -7.43 -14.99 -6.90
N HIS A 93 -7.61 -14.15 -5.87
CA HIS A 93 -8.87 -13.48 -5.54
C HIS A 93 -9.07 -12.17 -6.34
N CYS A 94 -8.04 -11.70 -7.05
CA CYS A 94 -8.14 -10.56 -7.95
C CYS A 94 -8.89 -10.94 -9.24
N ASP A 95 -9.78 -10.08 -9.75
CA ASP A 95 -10.44 -10.32 -11.04
C ASP A 95 -9.44 -10.42 -12.19
N LYS A 96 -8.31 -9.71 -12.08
CA LYS A 96 -7.13 -9.90 -12.92
C LYS A 96 -5.87 -9.62 -12.12
N ALA A 97 -4.99 -10.59 -11.96
CA ALA A 97 -3.65 -10.39 -11.40
C ALA A 97 -2.61 -10.32 -12.53
N VAL A 98 -1.76 -9.30 -12.52
CA VAL A 98 -0.63 -9.16 -13.44
C VAL A 98 0.63 -8.86 -12.66
N PHE A 99 1.64 -9.69 -12.88
CA PHE A 99 2.96 -9.55 -12.29
C PHE A 99 3.88 -8.81 -13.26
N TYR A 100 4.60 -7.81 -12.75
CA TYR A 100 5.51 -6.97 -13.54
C TYR A 100 6.93 -7.08 -12.99
N THR A 101 7.90 -7.33 -13.87
CA THR A 101 9.30 -7.52 -13.50
C THR A 101 10.22 -6.63 -14.32
N SER A 102 11.43 -6.35 -13.79
CA SER A 102 12.52 -5.73 -14.56
C SER A 102 13.28 -6.70 -15.46
N GLU A 103 13.21 -7.98 -15.12
CA GLU A 103 13.96 -9.05 -15.77
C GLU A 103 13.11 -10.32 -15.76
N SER A 104 12.93 -10.94 -16.92
CA SER A 104 12.17 -12.18 -17.08
C SER A 104 12.76 -13.35 -16.27
N SER A 105 11.86 -14.18 -15.73
CA SER A 105 12.18 -15.44 -15.07
C SER A 105 11.62 -16.59 -15.91
N LYS A 106 12.35 -17.71 -15.99
CA LYS A 106 11.83 -18.94 -16.62
C LYS A 106 10.85 -19.71 -15.73
N ALA A 107 10.77 -19.36 -14.44
CA ALA A 107 10.03 -20.12 -13.45
C ALA A 107 8.58 -19.63 -13.26
N LEU A 108 8.32 -18.34 -13.49
CA LEU A 108 7.03 -17.70 -13.25
C LEU A 108 6.75 -16.67 -14.34
N ASP A 109 5.50 -16.59 -14.76
CA ASP A 109 5.04 -15.67 -15.80
C ASP A 109 4.86 -14.24 -15.26
N ALA A 110 5.54 -13.28 -15.89
CA ALA A 110 5.38 -11.86 -15.64
C ALA A 110 5.62 -11.06 -16.92
N VAL A 111 5.07 -9.85 -16.96
CA VAL A 111 5.38 -8.86 -17.97
C VAL A 111 6.77 -8.28 -17.67
N ASP A 112 7.73 -8.59 -18.53
CA ASP A 112 9.08 -8.00 -18.48
C ASP A 112 9.04 -6.58 -19.06
N LEU A 113 9.29 -5.60 -18.20
CA LEU A 113 9.28 -4.18 -18.57
C LEU A 113 10.66 -3.67 -19.01
N ASN A 114 11.69 -4.51 -18.91
CA ASN A 114 13.09 -4.20 -19.24
C ASN A 114 13.51 -2.83 -18.68
N GLU A 115 13.21 -2.59 -17.40
CA GLU A 115 13.44 -1.32 -16.72
C GLU A 115 13.92 -1.57 -15.29
N LYS A 116 15.06 -0.98 -14.92
CA LYS A 116 15.68 -1.20 -13.61
C LYS A 116 15.34 -0.13 -12.60
N ASP A 117 15.06 1.10 -13.05
CA ASP A 117 14.62 2.13 -12.14
C ASP A 117 13.19 1.83 -11.67
N ASP A 118 13.00 1.74 -10.36
CA ASP A 118 11.72 1.29 -9.79
C ASP A 118 10.55 2.22 -10.14
N TRP A 119 10.78 3.54 -10.22
CA TRP A 119 9.75 4.50 -10.59
C TRP A 119 9.40 4.41 -12.08
N ALA A 120 10.41 4.40 -12.97
CA ALA A 120 10.17 4.23 -14.40
C ALA A 120 9.49 2.88 -14.69
N ARG A 121 9.85 1.82 -13.95
CA ARG A 121 9.22 0.50 -14.05
C ARG A 121 7.76 0.56 -13.59
N LEU A 122 7.46 1.21 -12.47
CA LEU A 122 6.09 1.41 -12.00
C LEU A 122 5.25 2.20 -13.03
N ARG A 123 5.80 3.26 -13.62
CA ARG A 123 5.14 4.01 -14.72
C ARG A 123 4.77 3.10 -15.89
N LYS A 124 5.71 2.26 -16.33
CA LYS A 124 5.48 1.29 -17.42
C LYS A 124 4.39 0.27 -17.04
N ALA A 125 4.40 -0.26 -15.81
CA ALA A 125 3.39 -1.19 -15.31
C ALA A 125 1.99 -0.55 -15.29
N LEU A 126 1.87 0.67 -14.74
CA LEU A 126 0.61 1.42 -14.65
C LEU A 126 0.07 1.76 -16.05
N LYS A 127 0.93 2.18 -16.97
CA LYS A 127 0.57 2.41 -18.37
C LYS A 127 0.05 1.13 -19.03
N HIS A 128 0.78 0.02 -18.89
CA HIS A 128 0.35 -1.27 -19.43
C HIS A 128 -0.99 -1.72 -18.84
N ALA A 129 -1.20 -1.56 -17.54
CA ALA A 129 -2.46 -1.89 -16.88
C ALA A 129 -3.63 -1.05 -17.41
N TYR A 130 -3.43 0.26 -17.60
CA TYR A 130 -4.44 1.15 -18.18
C TYR A 130 -4.80 0.77 -19.62
N GLU A 131 -3.80 0.50 -20.47
CA GLU A 131 -3.99 0.11 -21.87
C GLU A 131 -4.70 -1.26 -22.00
N ASN A 132 -4.56 -2.13 -20.99
CA ASN A 132 -5.13 -3.48 -20.96
C ASN A 132 -6.26 -3.62 -19.91
N ALA A 133 -6.90 -2.51 -19.54
CA ALA A 133 -7.90 -2.48 -18.48
C ALA A 133 -9.19 -3.22 -18.82
N GLY A 134 -9.66 -3.16 -20.08
CA GLY A 134 -10.95 -3.73 -20.45
C GLY A 134 -12.10 -3.17 -19.59
N ASP A 135 -12.80 -4.06 -18.88
CA ASP A 135 -13.88 -3.76 -17.93
C ASP A 135 -13.40 -3.48 -16.50
N LEU A 136 -12.10 -3.61 -16.21
CA LEU A 136 -11.53 -3.34 -14.88
C LEU A 136 -11.62 -1.84 -14.56
N ARG A 137 -12.02 -1.53 -13.32
CA ARG A 137 -12.25 -0.14 -12.87
C ARG A 137 -11.47 0.25 -11.62
N TRP A 138 -10.90 -0.74 -10.93
CA TRP A 138 -10.07 -0.54 -9.75
C TRP A 138 -8.69 -1.15 -9.97
N PHE A 139 -7.63 -0.41 -9.66
CA PHE A 139 -6.25 -0.86 -9.90
C PHE A 139 -5.48 -0.86 -8.59
N PHE A 140 -5.20 -2.05 -8.07
CA PHE A 140 -4.51 -2.26 -6.80
C PHE A 140 -3.02 -2.54 -7.06
N VAL A 141 -2.15 -1.61 -6.69
CA VAL A 141 -0.71 -1.74 -6.79
C VAL A 141 -0.16 -2.30 -5.49
N ALA A 142 0.61 -3.39 -5.58
CA ALA A 142 1.12 -4.11 -4.43
C ALA A 142 2.55 -4.62 -4.63
N GLN A 143 3.20 -4.91 -3.50
CA GLN A 143 4.52 -5.54 -3.46
C GLN A 143 4.40 -7.06 -3.26
N PRO A 144 5.46 -7.83 -3.52
CA PRO A 144 5.42 -9.29 -3.36
C PRO A 144 5.35 -9.73 -1.90
N THR A 145 5.65 -8.82 -0.96
CA THR A 145 5.55 -9.01 0.49
C THR A 145 4.19 -8.63 1.06
N THR A 146 3.28 -8.11 0.23
CA THR A 146 1.93 -7.74 0.62
C THR A 146 1.06 -8.99 0.63
N PHE A 147 0.23 -9.14 1.67
CA PHE A 147 -0.94 -10.02 1.68
C PHE A 147 -2.19 -9.14 1.66
N ALA A 148 -3.13 -9.41 0.76
CA ALA A 148 -4.36 -8.63 0.64
C ALA A 148 -5.61 -9.50 0.78
N ILE A 149 -6.66 -8.93 1.34
CA ILE A 149 -8.02 -9.50 1.36
C ILE A 149 -8.83 -8.73 0.32
N ILE A 150 -8.95 -9.29 -0.88
CA ILE A 150 -9.50 -8.57 -2.05
C ILE A 150 -11.00 -8.31 -1.87
N GLU A 151 -11.70 -9.19 -1.18
CA GLU A 151 -13.10 -9.05 -0.81
C GLU A 151 -13.32 -7.82 0.07
N ASN A 152 -12.44 -7.57 1.03
CA ASN A 152 -12.46 -6.38 1.87
C ASN A 152 -12.19 -5.11 1.05
N LEU A 153 -11.29 -5.19 0.06
CA LEU A 153 -11.08 -4.08 -0.89
C LEU A 153 -12.34 -3.81 -1.71
N LYS A 154 -12.95 -4.86 -2.28
CA LYS A 154 -14.17 -4.74 -3.09
C LYS A 154 -15.31 -4.15 -2.27
N TYR A 155 -15.43 -4.57 -1.01
CA TYR A 155 -16.38 -4.03 -0.05
C TYR A 155 -16.16 -2.52 0.20
N LEU A 156 -14.91 -2.12 0.43
CA LEU A 156 -14.54 -0.73 0.70
C LEU A 156 -14.94 0.22 -0.44
N VAL A 157 -14.83 -0.22 -1.68
CA VAL A 157 -15.11 0.59 -2.88
C VAL A 157 -16.51 0.36 -3.48
N LEU A 158 -17.35 -0.46 -2.84
CA LEU A 158 -18.59 -0.98 -3.41
C LEU A 158 -19.57 0.11 -3.88
N THR A 159 -19.64 1.24 -3.18
CA THR A 159 -20.53 2.37 -3.48
C THR A 159 -19.79 3.57 -4.07
N LYS A 160 -18.50 3.44 -4.36
CA LYS A 160 -17.69 4.51 -4.93
C LYS A 160 -17.79 4.52 -6.46
N ASP A 161 -17.73 5.72 -7.04
CA ASP A 161 -17.69 5.89 -8.49
C ASP A 161 -16.22 5.84 -8.99
N PRO A 162 -15.82 4.83 -9.78
CA PRO A 162 -14.46 4.76 -10.33
C PRO A 162 -14.15 5.88 -11.35
N SER A 163 -15.15 6.66 -11.75
CA SER A 163 -14.99 7.85 -12.60
C SER A 163 -14.55 9.09 -11.82
N GLU A 164 -14.58 9.04 -10.48
CA GLU A 164 -14.05 10.12 -9.64
C GLU A 164 -12.52 10.04 -9.55
N PRO A 165 -11.80 11.18 -9.56
CA PRO A 165 -10.35 11.21 -9.63
C PRO A 165 -9.73 11.03 -8.24
N PHE A 166 -9.77 9.82 -7.68
CA PHE A 166 -9.13 9.56 -6.38
C PHE A 166 -8.31 8.28 -6.36
N TYR A 167 -7.44 8.18 -5.37
CA TYR A 167 -6.69 6.98 -5.05
C TYR A 167 -6.62 6.83 -3.53
N LEU A 168 -6.64 5.60 -3.05
CA LEU A 168 -6.77 5.31 -1.62
C LEU A 168 -5.76 4.28 -1.14
N GLY A 169 -5.52 4.31 0.17
CA GLY A 169 -4.67 3.39 0.90
C GLY A 169 -4.38 3.97 2.29
N ASN A 170 -3.15 3.84 2.77
CA ASN A 170 -2.68 4.59 3.95
C ASN A 170 -2.17 5.98 3.51
N ALA A 171 -3.02 6.99 3.66
CA ALA A 171 -2.71 8.35 3.28
C ALA A 171 -1.83 9.04 4.33
N MET A 172 -0.76 9.67 3.86
CA MET A 172 0.26 10.36 4.65
C MET A 172 0.45 11.77 4.13
N LYS A 173 1.00 12.64 4.98
CA LYS A 173 1.34 14.01 4.64
C LYS A 173 2.82 14.30 4.91
N SER A 174 3.47 14.96 3.96
CA SER A 174 4.86 15.42 4.09
C SER A 174 4.96 16.85 3.55
N GLY A 175 4.82 17.84 4.44
CA GLY A 175 4.67 19.24 4.05
C GLY A 175 3.33 19.46 3.34
N GLU A 176 3.36 20.00 2.12
CA GLU A 176 2.17 20.18 1.28
C GLU A 176 1.82 18.98 0.41
N LEU A 177 2.62 17.91 0.43
CA LEU A 177 2.38 16.72 -0.37
C LEU A 177 1.60 15.69 0.44
N GLU A 178 0.38 15.41 0.01
CA GLU A 178 -0.39 14.24 0.44
C GLU A 178 -0.14 13.08 -0.52
N TYR A 179 0.10 11.90 0.03
CA TYR A 179 0.49 10.71 -0.74
C TYR A 179 -0.02 9.45 -0.05
N VAL A 180 -0.14 8.35 -0.79
CA VAL A 180 -0.55 7.04 -0.25
C VAL A 180 0.69 6.15 -0.19
N LEU A 181 0.97 5.56 0.96
CA LEU A 181 2.16 4.72 1.16
C LEU A 181 2.12 3.49 0.26
N TYR A 182 3.15 3.36 -0.58
CA TYR A 182 3.28 2.18 -1.44
C TYR A 182 3.44 0.88 -0.63
N ASP A 183 4.09 0.97 0.53
CA ASP A 183 4.22 -0.14 1.48
C ASP A 183 2.89 -0.59 2.09
N SER A 184 1.81 0.17 1.96
CA SER A 184 0.48 -0.25 2.41
C SER A 184 -0.40 -0.81 1.29
N GLY A 185 0.09 -0.75 0.04
CA GLY A 185 -0.73 -0.95 -1.15
C GLY A 185 -1.50 0.31 -1.55
N ILE A 186 -1.62 0.53 -2.86
CA ILE A 186 -2.27 1.73 -3.43
C ILE A 186 -3.41 1.27 -4.33
N VAL A 187 -4.61 1.83 -4.15
CA VAL A 187 -5.76 1.58 -5.02
C VAL A 187 -6.03 2.84 -5.82
N LEU A 188 -5.97 2.74 -7.15
CA LEU A 188 -6.32 3.82 -8.06
C LEU A 188 -7.73 3.56 -8.62
N SER A 189 -8.59 4.57 -8.58
CA SER A 189 -9.78 4.61 -9.43
C SER A 189 -9.39 4.62 -10.91
N TYR A 190 -10.33 4.28 -11.79
CA TYR A 190 -10.11 4.33 -13.22
C TYR A 190 -9.72 5.74 -13.70
N GLU A 191 -10.42 6.77 -13.24
CA GLU A 191 -10.11 8.15 -13.63
C GLU A 191 -8.76 8.62 -13.07
N ALA A 192 -8.36 8.21 -11.87
CA ALA A 192 -7.04 8.53 -11.33
C ALA A 192 -5.91 7.90 -12.17
N LEU A 193 -6.02 6.60 -12.50
CA LEU A 193 -5.02 5.94 -13.34
C LEU A 193 -4.95 6.55 -14.73
N LYS A 194 -6.10 6.87 -15.32
CA LYS A 194 -6.18 7.55 -16.62
C LYS A 194 -5.41 8.86 -16.58
N ARG A 195 -5.68 9.75 -15.62
CA ARG A 195 -4.99 11.04 -15.50
C ARG A 195 -3.49 10.88 -15.27
N LEU A 196 -3.10 9.92 -14.45
CA LEU A 196 -1.70 9.58 -14.18
C LEU A 196 -0.95 9.18 -15.46
N VAL A 197 -1.54 8.30 -16.27
CA VAL A 197 -0.92 7.85 -17.53
C VAL A 197 -0.81 8.99 -18.54
N HIS A 198 -1.79 9.88 -18.62
CA HIS A 198 -1.72 11.05 -19.51
C HIS A 198 -0.63 12.04 -19.09
N VAL A 199 -0.42 12.25 -17.77
CA VAL A 199 0.59 13.20 -17.29
C VAL A 199 2.02 12.65 -17.40
N PHE A 200 2.22 11.34 -17.59
CA PHE A 200 3.57 10.76 -17.77
C PHE A 200 4.37 11.37 -18.92
N GLN A 201 3.71 11.92 -19.94
CA GLN A 201 4.40 12.56 -21.08
C GLN A 201 4.86 14.00 -20.79
N ASP A 202 4.36 14.59 -19.70
CA ASP A 202 4.69 15.94 -19.27
C ASP A 202 5.84 15.89 -18.25
N GLU A 203 7.08 15.94 -18.75
CA GLU A 203 8.29 15.84 -17.92
C GLU A 203 8.43 16.94 -16.88
N ASP A 204 7.74 18.08 -17.04
CA ASP A 204 7.77 19.18 -16.08
C ASP A 204 6.85 18.90 -14.88
N LYS A 205 5.72 18.22 -15.11
CA LYS A 205 4.79 17.81 -14.04
C LYS A 205 5.10 16.44 -13.46
N CYS A 206 5.58 15.51 -14.28
CA CYS A 206 5.81 14.13 -13.92
C CYS A 206 7.13 13.61 -14.55
N PRO A 207 8.29 14.01 -14.00
CA PRO A 207 9.57 13.59 -14.54
C PRO A 207 9.76 12.07 -14.43
N GLU A 208 10.27 11.44 -15.49
CA GLU A 208 10.60 10.00 -15.47
C GLU A 208 11.82 9.71 -14.61
N ARG A 209 12.76 10.66 -14.56
CA ARG A 209 13.94 10.58 -13.71
C ARG A 209 13.96 11.78 -12.79
N GLY A 210 14.07 11.53 -11.49
CA GLY A 210 14.05 12.58 -10.48
C GLY A 210 15.01 13.72 -10.81
N ARG A 211 14.49 14.95 -10.85
CA ARG A 211 15.30 16.18 -11.03
C ARG A 211 15.98 16.63 -9.72
N ALA A 212 15.65 15.97 -8.61
CA ALA A 212 16.11 16.32 -7.27
C ALA A 212 17.45 15.68 -6.93
N LEU A 213 18.22 16.34 -6.05
CA LEU A 213 19.48 15.83 -5.49
C LEU A 213 19.29 14.48 -4.76
N TRP A 214 18.06 14.19 -4.32
CA TRP A 214 17.69 12.97 -3.61
C TRP A 214 16.54 12.28 -4.36
N LYS A 215 16.66 10.97 -4.57
CA LYS A 215 15.60 10.16 -5.17
C LYS A 215 14.43 10.06 -4.19
N LEU A 216 13.28 10.59 -4.58
CA LEU A 216 12.02 10.41 -3.85
C LEU A 216 11.59 8.94 -3.92
N SER A 217 10.89 8.45 -2.90
CA SER A 217 10.21 7.16 -2.95
C SER A 217 9.11 7.15 -4.02
N GLU A 218 8.78 5.97 -4.54
CA GLU A 218 7.87 5.79 -5.67
C GLU A 218 6.46 6.31 -5.38
N ASP A 219 5.97 6.19 -4.15
CA ASP A 219 4.71 6.78 -3.68
C ASP A 219 4.71 8.31 -3.75
N LYS A 220 5.81 8.95 -3.34
CA LYS A 220 5.97 10.40 -3.41
C LYS A 220 6.11 10.85 -4.86
N GLN A 221 6.81 10.09 -5.71
CA GLN A 221 6.88 10.40 -7.15
C GLN A 221 5.51 10.30 -7.81
N LEU A 222 4.74 9.25 -7.50
CA LEU A 222 3.35 9.09 -7.95
C LEU A 222 2.47 10.27 -7.51
N ALA A 223 2.54 10.65 -6.23
CA ALA A 223 1.78 11.77 -5.69
C ALA A 223 2.16 13.11 -6.33
N VAL A 224 3.44 13.36 -6.59
CA VAL A 224 3.91 14.56 -7.31
C VAL A 224 3.28 14.64 -8.70
N CYS A 225 3.24 13.53 -9.45
CA CYS A 225 2.60 13.49 -10.76
C CYS A 225 1.10 13.76 -10.68
N LEU A 226 0.42 13.27 -9.63
CA LEU A 226 -1.01 13.46 -9.45
C LEU A 226 -1.41 14.86 -8.95
N LYS A 227 -0.52 15.56 -8.24
CA LYS A 227 -0.79 16.83 -7.52
C LYS A 227 -1.56 17.87 -8.35
N TYR A 228 -1.24 18.01 -9.64
CA TYR A 228 -1.85 19.01 -10.52
C TYR A 228 -2.84 18.44 -11.54
N THR A 229 -3.24 17.19 -11.36
CA THR A 229 -4.21 16.51 -12.25
C THR A 229 -5.63 16.53 -11.67
N GLY A 230 -5.83 17.13 -10.49
CA GLY A 230 -7.10 17.12 -9.77
C GLY A 230 -7.42 15.76 -9.15
N VAL A 231 -6.43 14.88 -9.02
CA VAL A 231 -6.55 13.62 -8.30
C VAL A 231 -6.20 13.84 -6.83
N TYR A 232 -7.00 13.30 -5.91
CA TYR A 232 -6.79 13.42 -4.46
C TYR A 232 -6.61 12.07 -3.79
N ALA A 233 -5.85 12.07 -2.68
CA ALA A 233 -5.61 10.89 -1.85
C ALA A 233 -6.73 10.73 -0.82
N GLU A 234 -7.19 9.50 -0.58
CA GLU A 234 -8.09 9.17 0.52
C GLU A 234 -7.49 8.11 1.46
N ASN A 235 -7.70 8.27 2.77
CA ASN A 235 -7.30 7.30 3.77
C ASN A 235 -8.38 6.22 3.93
N GLY A 236 -7.98 4.95 3.91
CA GLY A 236 -8.89 3.83 4.16
C GLY A 236 -8.99 3.49 5.65
N GLU A 237 -10.17 3.69 6.24
CA GLU A 237 -10.44 3.42 7.67
C GLU A 237 -11.78 2.72 7.86
N ASP A 238 -11.89 1.93 8.93
CA ASP A 238 -13.17 1.37 9.33
C ASP A 238 -14.07 2.38 10.09
N ALA A 239 -15.25 1.91 10.49
CA ALA A 239 -16.21 2.72 11.25
C ALA A 239 -15.64 3.26 12.58
N HIS A 240 -14.65 2.57 13.16
CA HIS A 240 -13.99 2.90 14.42
C HIS A 240 -12.68 3.68 14.22
N GLY A 241 -12.33 4.04 12.98
CA GLY A 241 -11.10 4.77 12.65
C GLY A 241 -9.84 3.90 12.61
N LYS A 242 -9.95 2.56 12.62
CA LYS A 242 -8.78 1.70 12.43
C LYS A 242 -8.40 1.67 10.95
N GLY A 243 -7.11 1.81 10.67
CA GLY A 243 -6.59 1.76 9.29
C GLY A 243 -6.85 0.41 8.63
N LEU A 244 -7.25 0.44 7.36
CA LEU A 244 -7.50 -0.75 6.56
C LEU A 244 -6.25 -1.19 5.77
N PHE A 245 -5.36 -0.25 5.46
CA PHE A 245 -4.15 -0.51 4.67
C PHE A 245 -2.91 -0.48 5.55
N ASN A 246 -2.38 -1.65 5.90
CA ASN A 246 -1.29 -1.73 6.86
C ASN A 246 0.07 -1.88 6.16
N SER A 247 1.00 -0.97 6.49
CA SER A 247 2.40 -1.03 6.02
C SER A 247 3.28 -2.00 6.83
N LYS A 248 2.70 -2.64 7.85
CA LYS A 248 3.36 -3.60 8.75
C LYS A 248 2.74 -4.99 8.60
N SER A 249 3.49 -5.98 9.07
CA SER A 249 3.00 -7.36 9.15
C SER A 249 1.98 -7.51 10.28
N VAL A 250 1.11 -8.51 10.17
CA VAL A 250 0.14 -8.84 11.24
C VAL A 250 0.88 -9.08 12.56
N ASP A 251 1.98 -9.83 12.54
CA ASP A 251 2.82 -10.11 13.71
C ASP A 251 3.38 -8.82 14.36
N SER A 252 3.86 -7.88 13.55
CA SER A 252 4.35 -6.60 14.06
C SER A 252 3.22 -5.77 14.69
N LEU A 253 2.03 -5.75 14.09
CA LEU A 253 0.89 -5.01 14.63
C LEU A 253 0.36 -5.63 15.92
N ILE A 254 0.30 -6.97 15.98
CA ILE A 254 -0.04 -7.70 17.20
C ILE A 254 0.99 -7.40 18.29
N THR A 255 2.29 -7.42 17.96
CA THR A 255 3.36 -7.10 18.92
C THR A 255 3.24 -5.68 19.45
N ASP A 256 2.98 -4.70 18.56
CA ASP A 256 2.71 -3.32 18.97
C ASP A 256 1.48 -3.25 19.89
N SER A 257 0.39 -3.94 19.55
CA SER A 257 -0.81 -3.97 20.39
C SER A 257 -0.61 -4.70 21.71
N MET A 258 0.26 -5.71 21.78
CA MET A 258 0.61 -6.37 23.06
C MET A 258 1.34 -5.41 23.98
N ARG A 259 2.19 -4.53 23.42
CA ARG A 259 2.89 -3.50 24.18
C ARG A 259 1.95 -2.39 24.64
N ASP A 260 1.11 -1.91 23.74
CA ASP A 260 0.32 -0.70 23.95
C ASP A 260 -1.04 -0.99 24.62
N ASN A 261 -1.62 -2.16 24.38
CA ASN A 261 -2.93 -2.62 24.89
C ASN A 261 -2.88 -4.09 25.41
N PRO A 262 -2.05 -4.41 26.43
CA PRO A 262 -1.78 -5.80 26.83
C PRO A 262 -3.01 -6.59 27.29
N THR A 263 -4.04 -5.92 27.79
CA THR A 263 -5.29 -6.56 28.27
C THR A 263 -6.34 -6.73 27.17
N ASN A 264 -6.15 -6.14 25.99
CA ASN A 264 -7.08 -6.23 24.88
C ASN A 264 -6.35 -6.21 23.53
N VAL A 265 -5.47 -7.20 23.34
CA VAL A 265 -4.58 -7.27 22.17
C VAL A 265 -5.36 -7.40 20.86
N VAL A 266 -6.44 -8.18 20.85
CA VAL A 266 -7.23 -8.43 19.64
C VAL A 266 -8.01 -7.19 19.23
N GLU A 267 -8.64 -6.48 20.16
CA GLU A 267 -9.33 -5.24 19.82
C GLU A 267 -8.34 -4.11 19.53
N GLY A 268 -7.20 -4.09 20.24
CA GLY A 268 -6.15 -3.10 20.04
C GLY A 268 -5.42 -3.25 18.70
N CYS A 269 -5.33 -4.48 18.17
CA CYS A 269 -4.82 -4.73 16.84
C CYS A 269 -5.95 -4.82 15.83
N CYS A 270 -5.82 -3.93 14.87
CA CYS A 270 -6.20 -4.17 13.49
C CYS A 270 -7.71 -4.19 13.25
N SER A 271 -8.09 -3.70 12.07
CA SER A 271 -9.49 -3.77 11.67
C SER A 271 -9.85 -5.20 11.30
N ASN A 272 -11.05 -5.64 11.66
CA ASN A 272 -11.64 -6.88 11.12
C ASN A 272 -11.88 -6.78 9.61
N MET A 273 -11.93 -5.57 9.07
CA MET A 273 -12.08 -5.27 7.65
C MET A 273 -10.76 -4.85 6.99
N ALA A 274 -9.60 -5.17 7.60
CA ALA A 274 -8.31 -4.83 7.03
C ALA A 274 -8.17 -5.36 5.59
N VAL A 275 -7.63 -4.54 4.71
CA VAL A 275 -7.43 -4.85 3.30
C VAL A 275 -6.03 -5.40 3.06
N THR A 276 -5.00 -4.83 3.68
CA THR A 276 -3.61 -5.23 3.45
C THR A 276 -2.80 -5.37 4.71
N PHE A 277 -1.80 -6.25 4.63
CA PHE A 277 -0.65 -6.32 5.52
C PHE A 277 0.61 -6.47 4.69
N ASN A 278 1.67 -5.74 5.00
CA ASN A 278 2.93 -5.80 4.25
C ASN A 278 4.10 -6.31 5.10
N GLY A 279 5.26 -6.57 4.47
CA GLY A 279 6.42 -7.14 5.15
C GLY A 279 6.18 -8.58 5.62
N MET A 280 5.23 -9.28 5.00
CA MET A 280 4.89 -10.67 5.33
C MET A 280 5.90 -11.61 4.67
N SER A 281 6.47 -12.53 5.44
CA SER A 281 7.24 -13.65 4.89
C SER A 281 6.34 -14.62 4.11
N PRO A 282 6.91 -15.45 3.22
CA PRO A 282 6.14 -16.45 2.47
C PRO A 282 5.31 -17.37 3.37
N ASN A 283 5.89 -17.80 4.49
CA ASN A 283 5.19 -18.64 5.46
C ASN A 283 4.03 -17.90 6.14
N GLN A 284 4.21 -16.63 6.49
CA GLN A 284 3.13 -15.82 7.08
C GLN A 284 1.98 -15.63 6.08
N MET A 285 2.27 -15.41 4.80
CA MET A 285 1.22 -15.33 3.76
C MET A 285 0.43 -16.63 3.64
N GLN A 286 1.09 -17.78 3.69
CA GLN A 286 0.43 -19.09 3.66
C GLN A 286 -0.41 -19.34 4.92
N VAL A 287 0.07 -18.94 6.10
CA VAL A 287 -0.70 -19.01 7.35
C VAL A 287 -1.93 -18.10 7.28
N MET A 288 -1.80 -16.89 6.74
CA MET A 288 -2.93 -16.00 6.50
C MET A 288 -3.93 -16.61 5.52
N MET A 289 -3.45 -17.22 4.43
CA MET A 289 -4.31 -17.91 3.46
C MET A 289 -5.13 -19.01 4.13
N TYR A 290 -4.48 -19.84 4.95
CA TYR A 290 -5.15 -20.87 5.74
C TYR A 290 -6.15 -20.28 6.74
N GLY A 291 -5.74 -19.25 7.50
CA GLY A 291 -6.56 -18.65 8.55
C GLY A 291 -7.77 -17.86 8.05
N VAL A 292 -7.63 -17.14 6.94
CA VAL A 292 -8.69 -16.27 6.38
C VAL A 292 -9.66 -17.07 5.51
N TYR A 293 -9.18 -17.98 4.67
CA TYR A 293 -10.02 -18.61 3.64
C TYR A 293 -10.39 -20.07 3.91
N ARG A 294 -9.61 -20.81 4.72
CA ARG A 294 -9.77 -22.28 4.86
C ARG A 294 -10.19 -22.74 6.25
N LEU A 295 -9.64 -22.12 7.30
CA LEU A 295 -9.89 -22.51 8.67
C LEU A 295 -11.26 -22.00 9.13
N ARG A 296 -12.18 -22.92 9.46
CA ARG A 296 -13.51 -22.58 9.99
C ARG A 296 -13.76 -23.31 11.30
N PRO A 297 -14.10 -22.61 12.40
CA PRO A 297 -14.57 -23.26 13.60
C PRO A 297 -15.97 -23.84 13.35
N TYR A 298 -16.18 -25.10 13.69
CA TYR A 298 -17.48 -25.74 13.50
C TYR A 298 -18.58 -25.02 14.30
N GLY A 299 -19.66 -24.63 13.63
CA GLY A 299 -20.80 -23.92 14.24
C GLY A 299 -20.64 -22.41 14.37
N HIS A 300 -19.57 -21.83 13.82
CA HIS A 300 -19.38 -20.39 13.71
C HIS A 300 -19.40 -19.97 12.24
N ASP A 301 -20.43 -19.24 11.83
CA ASP A 301 -20.54 -18.65 10.49
C ASP A 301 -20.47 -17.12 10.58
N PHE A 302 -19.77 -16.49 9.63
CA PHE A 302 -19.89 -15.06 9.40
C PHE A 302 -21.17 -14.82 8.59
N HIS A 303 -22.11 -14.06 9.15
CA HIS A 303 -23.32 -13.66 8.45
C HIS A 303 -23.09 -12.34 7.73
N ASP A 304 -22.24 -12.37 6.72
CA ASP A 304 -21.98 -11.20 5.89
C ASP A 304 -23.19 -10.94 4.98
N SER A 305 -23.60 -9.69 4.88
CA SER A 305 -24.71 -9.23 4.04
C SER A 305 -24.41 -9.38 2.54
N LEU A 306 -23.13 -9.51 2.18
CA LEU A 306 -22.65 -9.67 0.82
C LEU A 306 -21.46 -10.64 0.78
N MET A 307 -21.48 -11.56 -0.19
CA MET A 307 -20.33 -12.41 -0.51
C MET A 307 -19.72 -12.03 -1.86
N PHE A 308 -18.41 -11.85 -1.87
CA PHE A 308 -17.60 -11.76 -3.08
C PHE A 308 -16.97 -13.13 -3.33
N HIS A 309 -17.34 -13.78 -4.43
CA HIS A 309 -16.70 -15.03 -4.82
C HIS A 309 -15.42 -14.76 -5.60
N PRO A 310 -14.38 -15.58 -5.40
CA PRO A 310 -13.19 -15.49 -6.24
C PRO A 310 -13.56 -15.82 -7.70
N PRO A 311 -12.73 -15.41 -8.67
CA PRO A 311 -12.92 -15.77 -10.07
C PRO A 311 -13.00 -17.29 -10.27
N GLU A 312 -13.78 -17.70 -11.27
CA GLU A 312 -13.93 -19.12 -11.63
C GLU A 312 -12.57 -19.76 -11.93
N GLY A 313 -12.25 -20.87 -11.27
CA GLY A 313 -10.96 -21.57 -11.39
C GLY A 313 -9.87 -21.11 -10.40
N SER A 314 -10.19 -20.25 -9.44
CA SER A 314 -9.33 -20.01 -8.28
C SER A 314 -9.33 -21.26 -7.37
N ASP A 315 -8.38 -22.18 -7.56
CA ASP A 315 -8.23 -23.48 -6.86
C ASP A 315 -7.91 -23.37 -5.33
N ASN A 316 -8.21 -22.24 -4.70
CA ASN A 316 -7.82 -21.94 -3.32
C ASN A 316 -8.96 -21.99 -2.29
N ASP A 317 -10.16 -22.38 -2.72
CA ASP A 317 -11.30 -22.66 -1.83
C ASP A 317 -11.11 -23.96 -1.02
#